data_AF-A0A377ZVP3-F1
#
_entry.id   AF-A0A377ZVP3-F1
#
_cell.length_a   1.000
_cell.length_b   1.000
_cell.length_c   1.000
_cell.angle_alpha   90.00
_cell.angle_beta   90.00
_cell.angle_gamma   90.00
#
_symmetry.space_group_name_H-M   'P 1'
#
loop_
_entity.id
_entity.type
_entity.pdbx_description
1 polymer ?
#
loop_
_entity_poly.entity_id
_entity_poly.type
_entity_poly.pdbx_seq_one_letter_code
_entity_poly.pdbx_strand_id
1 'polypeptide(L)'
;MLGALPREQVSEFLSGLLIGAEVATLSDTFAGQQAISLVAGSSLTSRYQQAFAAIGREVSAVAGDTAFQTGIRSIAYAVAN
;
A
#
# COMPACT_ATOMS: atom_id res chain seq x y z
N MET A 1 23.27 -22.01 -2.08
CA MET A 1 22.20 -21.36 -1.30
C MET A 1 22.42 -21.73 0.16
N LEU A 2 22.78 -20.77 1.01
CA LEU A 2 22.83 -20.97 2.47
C LEU A 2 21.39 -21.26 2.90
N GLY A 3 21.11 -22.43 3.49
CA GLY A 3 19.75 -22.91 3.83
C GLY A 3 19.00 -22.12 4.90
N ALA A 4 19.17 -20.80 4.94
CA ALA A 4 18.59 -19.89 5.92
C ALA A 4 17.12 -19.53 5.64
N LEU A 5 16.64 -19.74 4.40
CA LEU A 5 15.25 -19.45 4.02
C LEU A 5 14.58 -20.71 3.47
N PRO A 6 13.50 -21.22 4.12
CA PRO A 6 12.71 -22.32 3.58
C PRO A 6 12.13 -21.98 2.21
N ARG A 7 12.11 -22.95 1.29
CA ARG A 7 11.71 -22.71 -0.12
C ARG A 7 10.27 -22.22 -0.25
N GLU A 8 9.40 -22.69 0.63
CA GLU A 8 8.00 -22.32 0.75
C GLU A 8 7.80 -20.88 1.23
N GLN A 9 8.81 -20.26 1.86
CA GLN A 9 8.74 -18.88 2.36
C GLN A 9 9.35 -17.84 1.42
N VAL A 10 9.96 -18.26 0.31
CA VAL A 10 10.67 -17.36 -0.62
C VAL A 10 9.76 -16.26 -1.15
N SER A 11 8.53 -16.59 -1.52
CA SER A 11 7.58 -15.61 -2.05
C SER A 11 7.20 -14.54 -1.02
N GLU A 12 6.89 -14.96 0.21
CA GLU A 12 6.52 -14.05 1.30
C GLU A 12 7.68 -13.15 1.71
N PHE A 13 8.88 -13.72 1.83
CA PHE A 13 10.08 -12.98 2.13
C PHE A 13 10.40 -11.94 1.04
N LEU A 14 10.35 -12.35 -0.23
CA LEU A 14 10.62 -11.46 -1.35
C LEU A 14 9.58 -10.33 -1.43
N SER A 15 8.31 -10.63 -1.21
CA SER A 15 7.26 -9.62 -1.13
C SER A 15 7.55 -8.59 -0.04
N GLY A 16 7.90 -9.03 1.17
CA GLY A 16 8.26 -8.13 2.27
C GLY A 16 9.50 -7.30 1.97
N LEU A 17 10.54 -7.89 1.37
CA LEU A 17 11.77 -7.21 1.01
C LEU A 17 11.52 -6.08 -0.01
N LEU A 18 10.74 -6.35 -1.05
CA LEU A 18 10.45 -5.37 -2.10
C LEU A 18 9.55 -4.23 -1.59
N ILE A 19 8.47 -4.55 -0.87
CA ILE A 19 7.57 -3.53 -0.30
C ILE A 19 8.31 -2.66 0.72
N GLY A 20 9.13 -3.26 1.59
CA GLY A 20 9.92 -2.53 2.57
C GLY A 20 10.93 -1.59 1.91
N ALA A 21 11.63 -2.05 0.86
CA ALA A 21 12.57 -1.22 0.11
C ALA A 21 11.87 -0.03 -0.58
N GLU A 22 10.70 -0.26 -1.19
CA GLU A 22 9.90 0.79 -1.81
C GLU A 22 9.48 1.86 -0.80
N VAL A 23 8.88 1.43 0.32
CA VAL A 23 8.40 2.35 1.37
C VAL A 23 9.55 3.15 1.97
N ALA A 24 10.69 2.52 2.25
CA ALA A 24 11.86 3.22 2.78
C ALA A 24 12.45 4.24 1.79
N THR A 25 12.44 3.93 0.49
CA THR A 25 13.02 4.81 -0.54
C THR A 25 12.15 6.02 -0.82
N LEU A 26 10.84 5.81 -0.93
CA LEU A 26 9.93 6.85 -1.41
C LEU A 26 9.34 7.69 -0.28
N SER A 27 9.38 7.20 0.96
CA SER A 27 8.64 7.86 2.04
C SER A 27 9.04 9.31 2.27
N ASP A 28 10.34 9.61 2.30
CA ASP A 28 10.82 10.97 2.52
C ASP A 28 10.59 11.88 1.31
N THR A 29 10.54 11.30 0.10
CA THR A 29 10.21 12.03 -1.13
C THR A 29 8.75 12.47 -1.15
N PHE A 30 7.86 11.61 -0.65
CA PHE A 30 6.43 11.89 -0.48
C PHE A 30 6.11 12.27 0.98
N ALA A 31 6.93 13.17 1.55
CA ALA A 31 6.69 13.71 2.88
C ALA A 31 5.44 14.62 2.87
N GLY A 32 4.58 14.44 3.86
CA GLY A 32 3.38 15.24 4.08
C GLY A 32 2.95 15.16 5.53
N GLN A 33 2.26 16.20 6.03
CA GLN A 33 1.73 16.22 7.39
C GLN A 33 0.53 15.28 7.58
N GLN A 34 -0.17 14.95 6.49
CA GLN A 34 -1.33 14.07 6.51
C GLN A 34 -0.90 12.60 6.36
N ALA A 35 -1.68 11.71 6.97
CA ALA A 35 -1.53 10.27 6.77
C ALA A 35 -1.67 9.91 5.28
N ILE A 36 -0.85 8.98 4.79
CA ILE A 36 -0.92 8.55 3.38
C ILE A 36 -2.24 7.83 3.14
N SER A 37 -3.00 8.24 2.12
CA SER A 37 -4.15 7.46 1.66
C SER A 37 -3.68 6.24 0.87
N LEU A 38 -3.82 5.06 1.46
CA LEU A 38 -3.44 3.79 0.86
C LEU A 38 -4.66 3.14 0.20
N VAL A 39 -4.71 3.20 -1.13
CA VAL A 39 -5.81 2.63 -1.93
C VAL A 39 -5.39 1.29 -2.52
N ALA A 40 -5.89 0.19 -1.96
CA ALA A 40 -5.55 -1.16 -2.40
C ALA A 40 -6.60 -2.21 -2.01
N GLY A 41 -6.42 -3.45 -2.48
CA GLY A 41 -7.14 -4.61 -1.96
C GLY A 41 -6.61 -5.03 -0.58
N SER A 42 -7.44 -5.72 0.21
CA SER A 42 -7.21 -5.99 1.64
C SER A 42 -5.85 -6.63 1.96
N SER A 43 -5.42 -7.63 1.18
CA SER A 43 -4.13 -8.31 1.40
C SER A 43 -2.95 -7.37 1.23
N LEU A 44 -2.97 -6.53 0.18
CA LEU A 44 -1.88 -5.60 -0.10
C LEU A 44 -1.90 -4.43 0.89
N THR A 45 -3.10 -3.95 1.27
CA THR A 45 -3.28 -2.95 2.31
C THR A 45 -2.57 -3.37 3.60
N SER A 46 -2.75 -4.60 4.04
CA SER A 46 -2.11 -5.11 5.27
C SER A 46 -0.58 -5.10 5.18
N ARG A 47 -0.01 -5.54 4.04
CA ARG A 47 1.46 -5.56 3.83
C ARG A 47 2.06 -4.15 3.85
N TYR A 48 1.43 -3.21 3.17
CA TYR A 48 1.90 -1.82 3.14
C TYR A 48 1.69 -1.10 4.47
N GLN A 49 0.59 -1.36 5.17
CA GLN A 49 0.38 -0.85 6.53
C GLN A 49 1.51 -1.28 7.46
N GLN A 50 1.90 -2.56 7.40
CA GLN A 50 3.02 -3.06 8.19
C GLN A 50 4.34 -2.35 7.83
N ALA A 51 4.61 -2.16 6.53
CA ALA A 51 5.81 -1.47 6.08
C ALA A 51 5.86 0.01 6.51
N PHE A 52 4.75 0.75 6.38
CA PHE A 52 4.67 2.14 6.84
C PHE A 52 4.75 2.26 8.37
N ALA A 53 4.11 1.35 9.11
CA ALA A 53 4.22 1.30 10.56
C ALA A 53 5.67 1.05 11.03
N ALA A 54 6.44 0.23 10.31
CA ALA A 54 7.84 -0.06 10.62
C ALA A 54 8.75 1.19 10.53
N ILE A 55 8.35 2.22 9.76
CA ILE A 55 9.06 3.50 9.66
C ILE A 55 8.32 4.65 10.37
N GLY A 56 7.32 4.34 11.20
CA GLY A 56 6.59 5.33 12.00
C GLY A 56 5.66 6.25 11.18
N ARG A 57 5.20 5.82 10.00
CA ARG A 57 4.28 6.59 9.17
C ARG A 57 2.85 6.08 9.27
N GLU A 58 1.93 7.00 9.51
CA GLU A 58 0.50 6.70 9.50
C GLU A 58 -0.07 6.63 8.10
N VAL A 59 -1.01 5.69 7.93
CA VAL A 59 -1.75 5.51 6.68
C VAL A 59 -3.24 5.37 6.93
N SER A 60 -4.03 5.96 6.04
CA SER A 60 -5.48 5.78 5.99
C SER A 60 -5.82 4.86 4.83
N ALA A 61 -6.37 3.68 5.14
CA ALA A 61 -6.71 2.69 4.12
C ALA A 61 -8.05 3.00 3.46
N VAL A 62 -8.10 2.91 2.14
CA VAL A 62 -9.33 2.98 1.35
C VAL A 62 -9.42 1.73 0.49
N ALA A 63 -10.55 1.04 0.53
CA ALA A 63 -10.77 -0.12 -0.32
C ALA A 63 -10.76 0.28 -1.80
N GLY A 64 -9.95 -0.40 -2.62
CA GLY A 64 -9.81 -0.11 -4.04
C GLY A 64 -11.14 -0.08 -4.80
N ASP A 65 -12.00 -1.07 -4.56
CA ASP A 65 -13.32 -1.16 -5.21
C ASP A 65 -14.22 0.03 -4.86
N THR A 66 -14.20 0.47 -3.59
CA THR A 66 -14.95 1.63 -3.13
C THR A 66 -14.42 2.91 -3.75
N ALA A 67 -13.10 3.09 -3.80
CA ALA A 67 -12.46 4.23 -4.44
C ALA A 67 -12.83 4.31 -5.92
N PHE A 68 -12.78 3.18 -6.63
CA PHE A 68 -13.14 3.07 -8.03
C PHE A 68 -14.60 3.47 -8.29
N GLN A 69 -15.55 2.87 -7.57
CA GLN A 69 -16.98 3.17 -7.73
C GLN A 69 -17.30 4.63 -7.43
N THR A 70 -16.67 5.19 -6.39
CA THR A 70 -16.86 6.59 -6.00
C THR A 70 -16.36 7.54 -7.09
N GLY A 71 -15.19 7.23 -7.67
CA GLY A 71 -14.63 8.01 -8.78
C GLY A 71 -15.55 8.01 -10.01
N ILE A 72 -15.97 6.84 -10.49
CA ILE A 72 -16.87 6.75 -11.65
C ILE A 72 -18.20 7.47 -11.39
N ARG A 73 -18.76 7.36 -10.18
CA ARG A 73 -19.99 8.06 -9.80
C ARG A 73 -19.83 9.57 -9.86
N SER A 74 -18.69 10.10 -9.40
CA SER A 74 -18.42 11.55 -9.43
C SER A 74 -18.36 12.10 -10.86
N ILE A 75 -17.74 11.35 -11.78
CA ILE A 75 -17.67 11.75 -13.20
C ILE A 75 -19.06 11.69 -13.84
N ALA A 76 -19.81 10.61 -13.61
CA ALA A 76 -21.17 10.50 -14.14
C ALA A 76 -22.07 11.65 -13.65
N TYR A 77 -21.95 12.04 -12.38
CA TYR A 77 -22.67 13.19 -11.83
C TYR A 77 -22.23 14.52 -12.47
N ALA A 78 -20.93 14.72 -12.72
CA ALA A 78 -20.41 15.91 -13.36
C ALA A 78 -20.80 16.02 -14.84
N VAL A 79 -21.05 14.90 -15.53
CA VAL A 79 -21.51 14.86 -16.93
C VAL A 79 -23.02 15.07 -17.05
N ALA A 80 -23.78 14.71 -16.01
CA ALA A 80 -25.24 14.83 -15.98
C ALA A 80 -25.76 16.20 -15.53
N ASN A 81 -24.89 17.09 -15.04
CA ASN A 81 -25.19 18.49 -14.68
C ASN A 81 -24.45 19.46 -15.60
#